data_AF-A0A966INR4-F1
#
_entry.id   AF-A0A966INR4-F1
#
_cell.length_a   1.000
_cell.length_b   1.000
_cell.length_c   1.000
_cell.angle_alpha   90.00
_cell.angle_beta   90.00
_cell.angle_gamma   90.00
#
_symmetry.space_group_name_H-M   'P 1'
#
loop_
_entity.id
_entity.type
_entity.pdbx_description
1 polymer ?
#
loop_
_entity_poly.entity_id
_entity_poly.type
_entity_poly.pdbx_seq_one_letter_code
_entity_poly.pdbx_strand_id
1 'polypeptide(L)'
;NALWPRTAIATAAVQNHLGGDEIMRLSRNVDIMADAAYEILIKDSKSFSGNFCIDDLVLHEAGVTDFSKYANVPFGELMPDFFVPDDTPVPDEVKNS
;
A
#
# COMPACT_ATOMS: atom_id res chain seq x y z
N ASN A 1 -4.58 -9.02 -13.28
CA ASN A 1 -3.70 -8.23 -12.39
C ASN A 1 -3.81 -8.79 -10.99
N ALA A 2 -2.74 -8.69 -10.20
CA ALA A 2 -2.76 -8.81 -8.75
C ALA A 2 -2.45 -7.44 -8.14
N LEU A 3 -2.92 -7.18 -6.92
CA LEU A 3 -2.61 -5.99 -6.14
C LEU A 3 -2.10 -6.43 -4.76
N TRP A 4 -0.99 -5.86 -4.33
CA TRP A 4 -0.34 -6.17 -3.07
C TRP A 4 0.03 -4.89 -2.32
N PRO A 5 -0.12 -4.84 -0.99
CA PRO A 5 0.28 -3.65 -0.24
C PRO A 5 1.80 -3.62 -0.03
N ARG A 6 2.40 -2.43 -0.04
CA ARG A 6 3.82 -2.29 0.32
C ARG A 6 4.08 -2.59 1.80
N THR A 7 3.14 -2.21 2.65
CA THR A 7 3.26 -2.26 4.11
C THR A 7 2.08 -3.03 4.71
N ALA A 8 2.22 -3.49 5.95
CA ALA A 8 1.11 -4.08 6.68
C ALA A 8 -0.14 -3.17 6.67
N ILE A 9 -1.32 -3.78 6.62
CA ILE A 9 -2.62 -3.11 6.59
C ILE A 9 -3.38 -3.37 7.88
N ALA A 10 -3.80 -2.29 8.55
CA ALA A 10 -4.46 -2.30 9.84
C ALA A 10 -5.87 -2.94 9.74
N THR A 11 -5.93 -4.25 9.89
CA THR A 11 -7.16 -5.04 9.85
C THR A 11 -7.34 -5.84 11.14
N ALA A 12 -8.56 -6.31 11.41
CA ALA A 12 -8.82 -7.19 12.55
C ALA A 12 -7.98 -8.48 12.52
N ALA A 13 -7.64 -8.99 11.33
CA ALA A 13 -6.75 -10.14 11.19
C ALA A 13 -5.33 -9.82 11.68
N VAL A 14 -4.81 -8.63 11.34
CA VAL A 14 -3.50 -8.17 11.85
C VAL A 14 -3.53 -8.04 13.37
N GLN A 15 -4.57 -7.40 13.91
CA GLN A 15 -4.75 -7.24 15.35
C GLN A 15 -4.81 -8.59 16.08
N ASN A 16 -5.57 -9.55 15.55
CA ASN A 16 -5.83 -10.79 16.26
C ASN A 16 -4.75 -11.87 16.07
N HIS A 17 -4.01 -11.84 14.96
CA HIS A 17 -3.17 -12.99 14.55
C HIS A 17 -1.73 -12.66 14.15
N LEU A 18 -1.39 -11.41 13.81
CA LEU A 18 -0.07 -11.10 13.22
C LEU A 18 0.83 -10.23 14.10
N GLY A 19 0.27 -9.52 15.08
CA GLY A 19 1.11 -8.80 16.05
C GLY A 19 0.40 -7.76 16.91
N GLY A 20 -0.92 -7.80 17.01
CA GLY A 20 -1.65 -6.96 17.97
C GLY A 20 -1.55 -5.46 17.68
N ASP A 21 -1.68 -4.68 18.75
CA ASP A 21 -1.75 -3.22 18.66
C ASP A 21 -0.45 -2.57 18.14
N GLU A 22 0.71 -3.23 18.31
CA GLU A 22 1.98 -2.74 17.80
C GLU A 22 1.98 -2.71 16.27
N ILE A 23 1.68 -3.84 15.62
CA ILE A 23 1.64 -3.90 14.16
C ILE A 23 0.49 -3.04 13.62
N MET A 24 -0.65 -2.97 14.31
CA MET A 24 -1.74 -2.07 13.94
C MET A 24 -1.29 -0.60 13.89
N ARG A 25 -0.48 -0.15 14.86
CA ARG A 25 0.05 1.23 14.89
C ARG A 25 1.05 1.49 13.75
N LEU A 26 1.84 0.47 13.39
CA LEU A 26 2.86 0.53 12.34
C LEU A 26 2.33 0.13 10.95
N SER A 27 1.01 0.04 10.79
CA SER A 27 0.35 -0.33 9.54
C SER A 27 -0.29 0.89 8.89
N ARG A 28 -0.47 0.82 7.56
CA ARG A 28 -1.37 1.71 6.85
C ARG A 28 -2.82 1.31 7.06
N ASN A 29 -3.75 2.25 6.92
CA ASN A 29 -5.17 1.97 6.93
C ASN A 29 -5.61 1.27 5.63
N VAL A 30 -6.82 0.72 5.65
CA VAL A 30 -7.39 -0.07 4.53
C VAL A 30 -7.66 0.76 3.27
N ASP A 31 -7.76 2.09 3.39
CA ASP A 31 -8.16 2.96 2.29
C ASP A 31 -7.11 2.97 1.17
N ILE A 32 -5.82 2.75 1.48
CA ILE A 32 -4.77 2.71 0.44
C ILE A 32 -5.00 1.56 -0.55
N MET A 33 -5.41 0.40 -0.06
CA MET A 33 -5.72 -0.76 -0.90
C MET A 33 -7.02 -0.55 -1.67
N ALA A 34 -8.01 0.12 -1.06
CA ALA A 34 -9.27 0.44 -1.71
C ALA A 34 -9.07 1.44 -2.87
N ASP A 35 -8.34 2.53 -2.64
CA ASP A 35 -8.04 3.55 -3.64
C ASP A 35 -7.19 2.95 -4.78
N ALA A 36 -6.16 2.14 -4.45
CA ALA A 36 -5.34 1.49 -5.48
C ALA A 36 -6.14 0.48 -6.33
N ALA A 37 -7.03 -0.28 -5.70
CA ALA A 37 -7.91 -1.20 -6.42
C ALA A 37 -8.87 -0.43 -7.33
N TYR A 38 -9.42 0.70 -6.88
CA TYR A 38 -10.28 1.56 -7.68
C TYR A 38 -9.55 2.03 -8.95
N GLU A 39 -8.32 2.54 -8.82
CA GLU A 39 -7.51 2.99 -9.94
C GLU A 39 -7.21 1.87 -10.94
N ILE A 40 -7.00 0.63 -10.48
CA ILE A 40 -6.83 -0.52 -11.37
C ILE A 40 -8.13 -0.84 -12.12
N LEU A 41 -9.27 -0.83 -11.42
CA LEU A 41 -10.56 -1.27 -11.94
C LEU A 41 -11.15 -0.31 -12.99
N ILE A 42 -10.78 0.96 -12.97
CA ILE A 42 -11.25 1.95 -13.95
C ILE A 42 -10.37 2.05 -15.22
N LYS A 43 -9.22 1.37 -15.25
CA LYS A 43 -8.36 1.30 -16.46
C LYS A 43 -9.00 0.39 -17.51
N ASP A 44 -8.62 0.59 -18.78
CA ASP A 44 -9.04 -0.32 -19.85
C ASP A 44 -8.41 -1.71 -19.63
N SER A 45 -9.28 -2.70 -19.39
CA SER A 45 -8.89 -4.08 -19.11
C SER A 45 -8.14 -4.77 -20.26
N LYS A 46 -8.26 -4.26 -21.49
CA LYS A 46 -7.51 -4.81 -22.64
C LYS A 46 -6.06 -4.37 -22.65
N SER A 47 -5.77 -3.17 -22.16
CA SER A 47 -4.40 -2.64 -22.10
C SER A 47 -3.73 -2.86 -20.75
N PHE A 48 -4.50 -3.00 -19.66
CA PHE A 48 -3.98 -3.17 -18.31
C PHE A 48 -4.30 -4.56 -17.75
N SER A 49 -3.50 -5.56 -18.16
CA SER A 49 -3.67 -6.96 -17.74
C SER A 49 -2.32 -7.64 -17.53
N GLY A 50 -2.28 -8.69 -16.71
CA GLY A 50 -1.06 -9.45 -16.40
C GLY A 50 -0.08 -8.80 -15.42
N ASN A 51 -0.46 -7.71 -14.75
CA ASN A 51 0.43 -6.96 -13.85
C ASN A 51 0.41 -7.47 -12.40
N PHE A 52 1.52 -7.29 -11.69
CA PHE A 52 1.63 -7.38 -10.23
C PHE A 52 1.81 -5.97 -9.67
N CYS A 53 0.73 -5.38 -9.20
CA CYS A 53 0.67 -3.99 -8.77
C CYS A 53 1.02 -3.86 -7.28
N ILE A 54 1.75 -2.80 -6.93
CA ILE A 54 1.94 -2.35 -5.55
C ILE A 54 1.08 -1.10 -5.32
N ASP A 55 0.34 -1.08 -4.22
CA ASP A 55 -0.63 -0.03 -3.88
C ASP A 55 -0.11 1.39 -4.05
N ASP A 56 1.07 1.68 -3.53
CA ASP A 56 1.65 3.02 -3.56
C ASP A 56 2.13 3.45 -4.94
N LEU A 57 2.67 2.53 -5.75
CA LEU A 57 3.06 2.78 -7.12
C LEU A 57 1.84 3.08 -8.00
N VAL A 58 0.76 2.32 -7.83
CA VAL A 58 -0.50 2.56 -8.56
C VAL A 58 -1.06 3.94 -8.25
N LEU A 59 -1.08 4.31 -6.98
CA LEU A 59 -1.62 5.60 -6.54
C LEU A 59 -0.71 6.77 -6.96
N HIS A 60 0.61 6.59 -6.89
CA HIS A 60 1.56 7.58 -7.36
C HIS A 60 1.41 7.83 -8.86
N GLU A 61 1.28 6.78 -9.67
CA GLU A 61 1.00 6.89 -11.11
C GLU A 61 -0.35 7.58 -11.40
N ALA A 62 -1.34 7.42 -10.51
CA ALA A 62 -2.62 8.12 -10.58
C ALA A 62 -2.54 9.60 -10.11
N GLY A 63 -1.38 10.06 -9.66
CA GLY A 63 -1.14 11.46 -9.25
C GLY A 63 -1.35 11.73 -7.77
N VAL A 64 -1.50 10.70 -6.93
CA VAL A 64 -1.53 10.87 -5.47
C VAL A 64 -0.15 11.29 -4.99
N THR A 65 -0.11 12.36 -4.20
CA THR A 65 1.13 12.95 -3.66
C THR A 65 1.16 12.99 -2.14
N ASP A 66 0.00 12.90 -1.47
CA ASP A 66 -0.10 12.82 -0.02
C ASP A 66 -0.46 11.39 0.40
N PHE A 67 0.55 10.65 0.87
CA PHE A 67 0.39 9.31 1.42
C PHE A 67 0.28 9.31 2.95
N SER A 68 0.48 10.45 3.61
CA SER A 68 0.41 10.54 5.08
C SER A 68 -1.01 10.25 5.58
N LYS A 69 -2.04 10.55 4.76
CA LYS A 69 -3.45 10.20 5.05
C LYS A 69 -3.69 8.69 5.27
N TYR A 70 -2.78 7.83 4.83
CA TYR A 70 -2.91 6.38 4.99
C TYR A 70 -2.25 5.84 6.25
N ALA A 71 -1.53 6.63 7.03
CA ALA A 71 -0.80 6.17 8.22
C ALA A 71 -0.84 7.20 9.36
N ASN A 72 -0.57 6.73 10.58
CA ASN A 72 -0.39 7.61 11.74
C ASN A 72 1.08 7.81 12.11
N VAL A 73 2.00 7.20 11.35
CA VAL A 73 3.45 7.23 11.56
C VAL A 73 4.16 7.47 10.23
N PRO A 74 5.40 8.02 10.24
CA PRO A 74 6.19 8.19 9.02
C PRO A 74 6.50 6.86 8.34
N PHE A 75 6.73 6.89 7.03
CA PHE A 75 7.03 5.72 6.20
C PHE A 75 8.16 4.84 6.76
N GLY A 76 9.22 5.45 7.29
CA GLY A 76 10.36 4.73 7.86
C GLY A 76 10.05 3.89 9.10
N GLU A 77 8.89 4.09 9.74
CA GLU A 77 8.42 3.27 10.87
C GLU A 77 7.44 2.17 10.44
N LEU A 78 6.87 2.25 9.22
CA LEU A 78 5.85 1.30 8.78
C LEU A 78 6.44 -0.11 8.65
N MET A 79 5.65 -1.11 9.04
CA MET A 79 6.03 -2.51 8.89
C MET A 79 5.94 -2.90 7.40
N PRO A 80 7.05 -3.29 6.75
CA PRO A 80 7.01 -3.79 5.37
C PRO A 80 6.12 -5.03 5.29
N ASP A 81 5.34 -5.17 4.21
CA ASP A 81 4.60 -6.40 3.98
C ASP A 81 5.51 -7.50 3.45
N PHE A 82 5.04 -8.74 3.56
CA PHE A 82 5.75 -9.88 3.03
C PHE A 82 5.81 -9.84 1.50
N PHE A 83 6.89 -10.40 0.95
CA PHE A 83 7.05 -10.65 -0.49
C PHE A 83 7.16 -9.41 -1.37
N VAL A 84 7.43 -8.23 -0.81
CA VAL A 84 7.83 -7.04 -1.55
C VAL A 84 9.36 -7.05 -1.71
N PRO A 85 9.92 -7.15 -2.93
CA PRO A 85 11.36 -7.10 -3.14
C PRO A 85 11.98 -5.78 -2.66
N ASP A 86 13.17 -5.84 -2.07
CA ASP A 86 13.92 -4.66 -1.58
C ASP A 86 14.23 -3.63 -2.69
N ASP A 87 14.31 -4.07 -3.94
CA ASP A 87 14.57 -3.23 -5.12
C ASP A 87 13.29 -2.64 -5.74
N THR A 88 12.12 -2.91 -5.17
CA THR A 88 10.85 -2.30 -5.59
C THR A 88 10.92 -0.79 -5.40
N PRO A 89 10.81 0.03 -6.47
CA PRO A 89 10.93 1.48 -6.36
C PRO A 89 9.94 2.04 -5.34
N VAL A 90 10.39 3.00 -4.54
CA VAL A 90 9.53 3.77 -3.63
C VAL A 90 9.54 5.23 -4.11
N PRO A 91 8.40 5.81 -4.51
CA PRO A 91 8.30 7.22 -4.85
C PRO A 91 8.71 8.13 -3.68
N ASP A 92 9.24 9.31 -3.97
CA ASP A 92 9.72 10.20 -2.91
C ASP A 92 8.58 10.74 -2.05
N GLU A 93 7.39 10.93 -2.62
CA GLU A 93 6.17 11.27 -1.90
C GLU A 93 5.78 10.20 -0.87
N VAL A 94 6.08 8.94 -1.17
CA VAL A 94 5.83 7.82 -0.25
C VAL A 94 6.93 7.75 0.81
N LYS A 95 8.21 7.90 0.44
CA LYS A 95 9.32 7.89 1.42
C LYS A 95 9.18 9.01 2.45
N ASN A 96 8.63 10.15 2.04
CA ASN A 96 8.49 11.35 2.86
C ASN A 96 7.13 11.45 3.56
N SER A 97 6.24 10.46 3.38
CA SER A 97 4.93 10.43 4.04
C SER A 97 5.00 10.01 5.51
#